data_AF-A0A1C6NBG2-F1
#
_entry.id   AF-A0A1C6NBG2-F1
#
_cell.length_a   1.000
_cell.length_b   1.000
_cell.length_c   1.000
_cell.angle_alpha   90.00
_cell.angle_beta   90.00
_cell.angle_gamma   90.00
#
_symmetry.space_group_name_H-M   'P 1'
#
loop_
_entity.id
_entity.type
_entity.pdbx_description
1 polymer ?
#
loop_
_entity_poly.entity_id
_entity_poly.type
_entity_poly.pdbx_seq_one_letter_code
_entity_poly.pdbx_strand_id
1 'polypeptide(L)'
;MAWGHDEPAIARFLREVATAVEPARVTVVYVEDDPATALRRAVDREGPDWENWYLTKLAASPGTRSVHDLPSAAAHLRHETALTHRLLAATPWHVLTVNVADLDALRTAQHVRDHLAAVLGIKG
;
A
#
# COMPACT_ATOMS: atom_id res chain seq x y z
N MET A 1 3.12 -5.70 -0.45
CA MET A 1 3.87 -6.77 -1.12
C MET A 1 4.26 -7.78 -0.08
N ALA A 2 3.45 -8.82 0.09
CA ALA A 2 3.72 -9.86 1.07
C ALA A 2 4.73 -10.91 0.59
N TRP A 3 5.67 -10.56 -0.32
CA TRP A 3 6.79 -11.40 -0.78
C TRP A 3 6.44 -12.87 -1.08
N GLY A 4 5.19 -13.13 -1.51
CA GLY A 4 4.60 -14.45 -1.77
C GLY A 4 4.33 -15.34 -0.55
N HIS A 5 4.23 -14.76 0.65
CA HIS A 5 3.55 -15.40 1.77
C HIS A 5 2.04 -15.46 1.51
N ASP A 6 1.41 -16.53 2.00
CA ASP A 6 -0.03 -16.67 1.92
C ASP A 6 -0.75 -15.74 2.92
N GLU A 7 -2.02 -15.43 2.62
CA GLU A 7 -2.87 -14.57 3.47
C GLU A 7 -2.91 -15.03 4.94
N PRO A 8 -3.00 -16.34 5.27
CA PRO A 8 -2.94 -16.81 6.65
C PRO A 8 -1.64 -16.49 7.38
N ALA A 9 -0.47 -16.62 6.73
CA ALA A 9 0.81 -16.30 7.35
C ALA A 9 0.92 -14.80 7.67
N ILE A 10 0.48 -13.94 6.75
CA ILE A 10 0.49 -12.49 6.95
C ILE A 10 -0.48 -12.10 8.06
N ALA A 11 -1.68 -12.67 8.07
CA ALA A 11 -2.68 -12.41 9.11
C ALA A 11 -2.17 -12.82 10.50
N ARG A 12 -1.47 -13.95 10.61
CA ARG A 12 -0.83 -14.35 11.87
C ARG A 12 0.22 -13.35 12.32
N PHE A 13 1.12 -12.96 11.40
CA PHE A 13 2.15 -11.97 11.70
C PHE A 13 1.55 -10.64 12.17
N LEU A 14 0.51 -10.13 11.49
CA LEU A 14 -0.15 -8.90 11.90
C LEU A 14 -0.80 -8.98 13.29
N ARG A 15 -1.35 -10.14 13.67
CA ARG A 15 -1.85 -10.36 15.03
C ARG A 15 -0.72 -10.34 16.06
N GLU A 16 0.39 -11.01 15.79
CA GLU A 16 1.56 -11.02 16.68
C GLU A 16 2.11 -9.59 16.88
N VAL A 17 2.21 -8.81 15.81
CA VAL A 17 2.61 -7.39 15.89
C VAL A 17 1.59 -6.58 16.68
N ALA A 18 0.28 -6.78 16.43
CA ALA A 18 -0.77 -6.06 17.15
C ALA A 18 -0.71 -6.30 18.66
N THR A 19 -0.41 -7.53 19.10
CA THR A 19 -0.21 -7.85 20.52
C THR A 19 1.09 -7.27 21.06
N ALA A 20 2.19 -7.36 20.31
CA ALA A 20 3.51 -6.89 20.76
C ALA A 20 3.56 -5.37 21.02
N VAL A 21 2.71 -4.59 20.35
CA VAL A 21 2.65 -3.15 20.52
C VAL A 21 1.68 -2.70 21.62
N GLU A 22 0.95 -3.60 22.28
CA GLU A 22 0.07 -3.23 23.39
C GLU A 22 0.86 -2.62 24.57
N PRO A 23 0.33 -1.59 25.26
CA PRO A 23 -0.98 -0.96 25.08
C PRO A 23 -0.98 0.24 24.11
N ALA A 24 0.03 0.37 23.23
CA ALA A 24 0.15 1.53 22.34
C ALA A 24 -1.01 1.59 21.34
N ARG A 25 -1.53 2.81 21.13
CA ARG A 25 -2.52 3.09 20.08
C ARG A 25 -1.78 3.28 18.76
N VAL A 26 -2.00 2.36 17.83
CA VAL A 26 -1.40 2.42 16.49
C VAL A 26 -2.40 3.00 15.50
N THR A 27 -1.94 3.98 14.72
CA THR A 27 -2.63 4.47 13.53
C THR A 27 -1.80 4.12 12.30
N VAL A 28 -2.40 3.43 11.35
CA VAL A 28 -1.81 3.12 10.04
C VAL A 28 -2.34 4.12 9.04
N VAL A 29 -1.43 4.86 8.39
CA VAL A 29 -1.77 5.69 7.23
C VAL A 29 -1.42 4.88 5.98
N TYR A 30 -2.43 4.44 5.26
CA TYR A 30 -2.27 3.68 4.02
C TYR A 30 -2.50 4.61 2.82
N VAL A 31 -1.41 4.92 2.11
CA VAL A 31 -1.46 5.80 0.93
C VAL A 31 -1.55 4.95 -0.32
N GLU A 32 -2.55 5.20 -1.15
CA GLU A 32 -2.79 4.45 -2.39
C GLU A 32 -3.09 5.38 -3.57
N ASP A 33 -2.79 4.91 -4.78
CA ASP A 33 -3.12 5.51 -6.07
C ASP A 33 -3.66 4.40 -6.98
N ASP A 34 -4.30 4.74 -8.10
CA ASP A 34 -4.60 3.76 -9.14
C ASP A 34 -3.28 3.18 -9.68
N PRO A 35 -3.05 1.86 -9.58
CA PRO A 35 -1.77 1.27 -9.97
C PRO A 35 -1.40 1.51 -11.44
N ALA A 36 -2.38 1.56 -12.35
CA ALA A 36 -2.09 1.82 -13.76
C ALA A 36 -1.57 3.25 -13.96
N THR A 37 -2.19 4.22 -13.30
CA THR A 37 -1.78 5.63 -13.32
C THR A 37 -0.41 5.82 -12.66
N ALA A 38 -0.19 5.22 -11.50
CA ALA A 38 1.08 5.29 -10.78
C ALA A 38 2.24 4.66 -11.57
N LEU A 39 2.02 3.50 -12.19
CA LEU A 39 3.02 2.84 -13.04
C LEU A 39 3.37 3.70 -14.25
N ARG A 40 2.37 4.24 -14.95
CA ARG A 40 2.61 5.16 -16.08
C ARG A 40 3.43 6.38 -15.66
N ARG A 41 3.06 7.03 -14.54
CA ARG A 41 3.83 8.17 -13.98
C ARG A 41 5.28 7.80 -13.66
N ALA A 42 5.52 6.57 -13.23
CA ALA A 42 6.87 6.09 -12.96
C ALA A 42 7.65 5.83 -14.26
N VAL A 43 7.04 5.22 -15.27
CA VAL A 43 7.67 5.07 -16.59
C VAL A 43 7.99 6.43 -17.22
N ASP A 44 7.05 7.38 -17.16
CA ASP A 44 7.26 8.73 -17.69
C ASP A 44 8.43 9.47 -17.01
N ARG A 45 8.66 9.18 -15.72
CA ARG A 45 9.74 9.80 -14.93
C ARG A 45 11.09 9.10 -15.08
N GLU A 46 11.09 7.77 -15.13
CA GLU A 46 12.31 6.95 -15.00
C GLU A 46 12.74 6.31 -16.33
N GLY A 47 11.85 6.25 -17.32
CA GLY A 47 12.11 5.71 -18.65
C GLY A 47 11.95 4.18 -18.79
N PRO A 48 12.17 3.65 -20.00
CA PRO A 48 11.89 2.25 -20.35
C PRO A 48 12.80 1.22 -19.65
N ASP A 49 14.03 1.60 -19.29
CA ASP A 49 14.94 0.71 -18.54
C ASP A 49 14.40 0.41 -17.15
N TRP A 50 13.78 1.41 -16.51
CA TRP A 50 13.10 1.23 -15.23
C TRP A 50 11.89 0.32 -15.37
N GLU A 51 11.09 0.47 -16.42
CA GLU A 51 9.93 -0.40 -16.69
C GLU A 51 10.37 -1.85 -16.78
N ASN A 52 11.35 -2.14 -17.63
CA ASN A 52 11.85 -3.49 -17.85
C ASN A 52 12.43 -4.09 -16.56
N TRP A 53 13.22 -3.30 -15.81
CA TRP A 53 13.73 -3.71 -14.50
C TRP A 53 12.60 -4.03 -13.53
N TYR A 54 11.60 -3.16 -13.43
CA TYR A 54 10.50 -3.30 -12.48
C TYR A 54 9.63 -4.51 -12.79
N LEU A 55 9.27 -4.71 -14.05
CA LEU A 55 8.50 -5.88 -14.50
C LEU A 55 9.29 -7.17 -14.29
N THR A 56 10.59 -7.19 -14.61
CA THR A 56 11.46 -8.36 -14.36
C THR A 56 11.52 -8.68 -12.87
N LYS A 57 11.70 -7.66 -12.03
CA LYS A 57 11.74 -7.81 -10.58
C LYS A 57 10.42 -8.33 -10.02
N LEU A 58 9.30 -7.79 -10.50
CA LEU A 58 7.97 -8.30 -10.14
C LEU A 58 7.81 -9.74 -10.59
N ALA A 59 8.06 -10.08 -11.86
CA ALA A 59 7.91 -11.44 -12.38
C ALA A 59 8.76 -12.48 -11.64
N ALA A 60 9.93 -12.09 -11.14
CA ALA A 60 10.83 -12.96 -10.37
C ALA A 60 10.39 -13.19 -8.92
N SER A 61 9.45 -12.39 -8.40
CA SER A 61 9.00 -12.51 -7.02
C SER A 61 8.08 -13.74 -6.83
N PRO A 62 8.03 -14.33 -5.61
CA PRO A 62 7.08 -15.40 -5.34
C PRO A 62 5.63 -14.86 -5.39
N GLY A 63 4.72 -15.61 -6.02
CA GLY A 63 3.30 -15.22 -6.15
C GLY A 63 2.97 -14.27 -7.31
N THR A 64 3.95 -13.87 -8.11
CA THR A 64 3.80 -12.81 -9.15
C THR A 64 4.20 -13.26 -10.55
N ARG A 65 4.31 -14.57 -10.79
CA ARG A 65 4.70 -15.15 -12.09
C ARG A 65 3.75 -14.79 -13.24
N SER A 66 2.55 -14.31 -12.95
CA SER A 66 1.58 -13.81 -13.92
C SER A 66 1.86 -12.38 -14.39
N VAL A 67 2.84 -11.69 -13.81
CA VAL A 67 3.25 -10.34 -14.23
C VAL A 67 4.24 -10.44 -15.39
N HIS A 68 3.91 -9.80 -16.50
CA HIS A 68 4.69 -9.83 -17.74
C HIS A 68 4.63 -8.51 -18.54
N ASP A 69 3.73 -7.61 -18.16
CA ASP A 69 3.52 -6.30 -18.77
C ASP A 69 2.92 -5.33 -17.75
N LEU A 70 2.82 -4.04 -18.09
CA LEU A 70 2.23 -3.03 -17.21
C LEU A 70 0.76 -3.34 -16.82
N PRO A 71 -0.13 -3.81 -17.71
CA PRO A 71 -1.49 -4.20 -17.33
C PRO A 71 -1.54 -5.32 -16.28
N SER A 72 -0.76 -6.40 -16.46
CA SER A 72 -0.69 -7.50 -15.50
C SER A 72 -0.05 -7.08 -14.17
N ALA A 73 0.96 -6.19 -14.21
CA ALA A 73 1.50 -5.57 -13.01
C ALA A 73 0.44 -4.74 -12.27
N ALA A 74 -0.31 -3.89 -12.97
CA ALA A 74 -1.39 -3.10 -12.38
C ALA A 74 -2.49 -3.99 -11.77
N ALA A 75 -2.88 -5.07 -12.45
CA ALA A 75 -3.85 -6.03 -11.93
C ALA A 75 -3.35 -6.73 -10.66
N HIS A 76 -2.08 -7.14 -10.64
CA HIS A 76 -1.45 -7.72 -9.46
C HIS A 76 -1.42 -6.73 -8.28
N LEU A 77 -1.01 -5.48 -8.54
CA LEU A 77 -0.97 -4.44 -7.49
C LEU A 77 -2.36 -4.14 -6.92
N ARG A 78 -3.42 -4.12 -7.74
CA ARG A 78 -4.80 -3.99 -7.25
C ARG A 78 -5.20 -5.16 -6.33
N HIS A 79 -4.79 -6.38 -6.68
CA HIS A 79 -5.01 -7.54 -5.82
C HIS A 79 -4.29 -7.40 -4.47
N GLU A 80 -3.02 -6.99 -4.48
CA GLU A 80 -2.23 -6.73 -3.27
C GLU A 80 -2.84 -5.62 -2.41
N THR A 81 -3.35 -4.55 -3.03
CA THR A 81 -4.07 -3.47 -2.34
C THR A 81 -5.32 -4.01 -1.64
N ALA A 82 -6.15 -4.80 -2.35
CA ALA A 82 -7.35 -5.40 -1.77
C ALA A 82 -7.03 -6.36 -0.62
N LEU A 83 -5.96 -7.17 -0.76
CA LEU A 83 -5.46 -8.04 0.29
C LEU A 83 -5.00 -7.22 1.52
N THR A 84 -4.24 -6.16 1.30
CA THR A 84 -3.75 -5.28 2.37
C THR A 84 -4.92 -4.65 3.14
N HIS A 85 -5.95 -4.16 2.45
CA HIS A 85 -7.15 -3.63 3.08
C HIS A 85 -7.87 -4.66 3.95
N ARG A 86 -8.08 -5.89 3.43
CA ARG A 86 -8.71 -6.96 4.22
C ARG A 86 -7.93 -7.29 5.48
N LEU A 87 -6.61 -7.38 5.36
CA LEU A 87 -5.72 -7.71 6.47
C LEU A 87 -5.68 -6.61 7.51
N LEU A 88 -5.59 -5.34 7.10
CA LEU A 88 -5.60 -4.19 8.01
C LEU A 88 -6.95 -4.04 8.71
N ALA A 89 -8.06 -4.30 8.03
CA ALA A 89 -9.40 -4.27 8.62
C ALA A 89 -9.60 -5.33 9.72
N ALA A 90 -8.78 -6.38 9.74
CA ALA A 90 -8.79 -7.39 10.80
C ALA A 90 -7.91 -7.03 12.01
N THR A 91 -7.20 -5.89 11.99
CA THR A 91 -6.37 -5.42 13.11
C THR A 91 -7.17 -4.49 14.03
N PRO A 92 -6.77 -4.33 15.31
CA PRO A 92 -7.37 -3.36 16.21
C PRO A 92 -6.91 -1.92 15.94
N TRP A 93 -6.10 -1.69 14.91
CA TRP A 93 -5.49 -0.40 14.62
C TRP A 93 -6.46 0.54 13.92
N HIS A 94 -6.27 1.84 14.13
CA HIS A 94 -6.97 2.84 13.34
C HIS A 94 -6.33 2.94 11.96
N VAL A 95 -7.07 2.69 10.88
CA VAL A 95 -6.54 2.72 9.51
C VAL A 95 -7.11 3.93 8.77
N LEU A 96 -6.25 4.89 8.44
CA LEU A 96 -6.55 6.01 7.56
C LEU A 96 -6.09 5.66 6.14
N THR A 97 -7.03 5.41 5.24
CA THR A 97 -6.73 5.24 3.81
C THR A 97 -6.76 6.59 3.11
N VAL A 98 -5.70 6.90 2.35
CA VAL A 98 -5.54 8.16 1.63
C VAL A 98 -5.31 7.84 0.15
N ASN A 99 -6.33 8.11 -0.65
CA ASN A 99 -6.25 7.99 -2.10
C ASN A 99 -5.66 9.28 -2.69
N VAL A 100 -4.53 9.16 -3.39
CA VAL A 100 -3.78 10.28 -3.98
C VAL A 100 -4.03 10.46 -5.47
N ALA A 101 -4.95 9.70 -6.08
CA ALA A 101 -5.25 9.80 -7.51
C ALA A 101 -5.59 11.24 -7.92
N ASP A 102 -6.28 11.98 -7.04
CA ASP A 102 -6.79 13.34 -7.27
C ASP A 102 -6.05 14.44 -6.49
N LEU A 103 -5.01 14.10 -5.70
CA LEU A 103 -4.34 15.04 -4.80
C LEU A 103 -2.88 15.24 -5.19
N ASP A 104 -2.44 16.50 -5.24
CA ASP A 104 -1.01 16.80 -5.25
C ASP A 104 -0.36 16.46 -3.88
N ALA A 105 0.97 16.43 -3.84
CA ALA A 105 1.71 16.04 -2.64
C ALA A 105 1.42 16.94 -1.43
N LEU A 106 1.17 18.25 -1.66
CA LEU A 106 0.90 19.20 -0.60
C LEU A 106 -0.50 18.98 0.00
N ARG A 107 -1.49 18.78 -0.86
CA ARG A 107 -2.88 18.48 -0.47
C ARG A 107 -2.99 17.13 0.23
N THR A 108 -2.25 16.12 -0.25
CA THR A 108 -2.15 14.82 0.42
C THR A 108 -1.59 14.98 1.84
N ALA A 109 -0.49 15.73 1.99
CA ALA A 109 0.13 15.97 3.28
C ALA A 109 -0.77 16.80 4.23
N GLN A 110 -1.54 17.75 3.70
CA GLN A 110 -2.54 18.50 4.49
C GLN A 110 -3.67 17.58 4.95
N HIS A 111 -4.26 16.82 4.04
CA HIS A 111 -5.35 15.88 4.35
C HIS A 111 -4.96 14.87 5.45
N VAL A 112 -3.76 14.28 5.35
CA VAL A 112 -3.23 13.36 6.37
C VAL A 112 -3.08 14.07 7.71
N ARG A 113 -2.49 15.28 7.73
CA ARG A 113 -2.28 16.05 8.97
C ARG A 113 -3.59 16.41 9.65
N ASP A 114 -4.58 16.91 8.91
CA ASP A 114 -5.88 17.31 9.44
C ASP A 114 -6.60 16.10 10.07
N HIS A 115 -6.54 14.93 9.42
CA HIS A 115 -7.17 13.73 9.94
C HIS A 115 -6.43 13.17 11.16
N LEU A 116 -5.09 13.15 11.15
CA LEU A 116 -4.30 12.72 12.31
C LEU A 116 -4.50 13.65 13.50
N ALA A 117 -4.57 14.97 13.28
CA ALA A 117 -4.85 15.95 14.33
C ALA A 117 -6.22 15.66 15.00
N ALA A 118 -7.24 15.36 14.19
CA ALA A 118 -8.56 14.98 14.68
C ALA A 118 -8.54 13.67 15.50
N VAL A 119 -7.85 12.63 15.01
CA VAL A 119 -7.72 11.32 15.70
C VAL A 119 -6.94 11.44 17.00
N LEU A 120 -5.92 12.30 17.04
CA LEU A 120 -5.07 12.52 18.22
C LEU A 120 -5.65 13.56 19.19
N GLY A 121 -6.74 14.22 18.85
CA GLY A 121 -7.33 15.30 19.66
C GLY A 121 -6.44 16.54 19.77
N ILE A 122 -5.53 16.74 18.83
CA ILE A 122 -4.63 17.88 18.77
C ILE A 122 -5.33 18.94 17.91
N LYS A 123 -5.55 20.15 18.44
CA LYS A 123 -6.06 21.26 17.61
C LYS A 123 -5.01 21.62 16.56
N GLY A 124 -5.41 21.60 15.29
CA GLY A 124 -4.57 21.96 14.13
C GLY A 124 -4.12 23.40 14.15
#